data_AF-X0UFS3-F1
#
_entry.id   AF-X0UFS3-F1
#
_cell.length_a   1.000
_cell.length_b   1.000
_cell.length_c   1.000
_cell.angle_alpha   90.00
_cell.angle_beta   90.00
_cell.angle_gamma   90.00
#
_symmetry.space_group_name_H-M   'P 1'
#
loop_
_entity.id
_entity.type
_entity.pdbx_description
1 polymer ?
#
loop_
_entity_poly.entity_id
_entity_poly.type
_entity_poly.pdbx_seq_one_letter_code
_entity_poly.pdbx_strand_id
1 'polypeptide(L)'
;TYLNGVNFFNAYKNAFSDLEGLVQSDATQVLDTIDQMVEEGKSVITIYIIAHGDVNWVKLGGQWFSATQFKNKMAAYPDVIFNFILGSCHSGSFIDDLSTLDNVCAVETACASDEGAWPDKDAHGSSNDVNPSDVGSEWTSSLIEAMLEITQDSAKMSSIQTWASTNEVPVTSMLICQGGYGAVGAQPTLGLTNNYDFTNVLGWSTPSHYCSYEFPIFIIIE
;
A
#
# COMPACT_ATOMS: atom_id res chain seq x y z
N THR A 1 8.14 -5.69 10.16
CA THR A 1 7.55 -4.83 9.11
C THR A 1 6.79 -3.59 9.57
N TYR A 2 5.82 -3.62 10.51
CA TYR A 2 5.07 -2.40 10.89
C TYR A 2 5.98 -1.21 11.26
N LEU A 3 6.96 -1.44 12.13
CA LEU A 3 7.95 -0.41 12.50
C LEU A 3 8.83 0.03 11.32
N ASN A 4 9.13 -0.85 10.35
CA ASN A 4 9.89 -0.47 9.15
C ASN A 4 9.07 0.50 8.28
N GLY A 5 7.77 0.24 8.11
CA GLY A 5 6.86 1.17 7.44
C GLY A 5 6.76 2.50 8.16
N VAL A 6 6.59 2.49 9.50
CA VAL A 6 6.59 3.71 10.33
C VAL A 6 7.90 4.49 10.18
N ASN A 7 9.05 3.82 10.17
CA ASN A 7 10.36 4.45 9.99
C ASN A 7 10.51 5.04 8.59
N PHE A 8 10.08 4.32 7.56
CA PHE A 8 10.05 4.80 6.19
C PHE A 8 9.22 6.08 6.07
N PHE A 9 7.95 6.05 6.51
CA PHE A 9 7.08 7.22 6.43
C PHE A 9 7.61 8.40 7.28
N ASN A 10 8.21 8.13 8.44
CA ASN A 10 8.87 9.17 9.23
C ASN A 10 10.09 9.80 8.52
N ALA A 11 10.83 9.04 7.71
CA ALA A 11 11.95 9.57 6.94
C ALA A 11 11.49 10.32 5.69
N TYR A 12 10.39 9.86 5.07
CA TYR A 12 9.80 10.45 3.87
C TYR A 12 9.00 11.74 4.13
N LYS A 13 8.44 11.88 5.34
CA LYS A 13 7.59 13.03 5.69
C LYS A 13 8.33 14.36 5.56
N ASN A 14 7.60 15.42 5.24
CA ASN A 14 8.12 16.79 5.24
C ASN A 14 7.50 17.61 6.39
N ALA A 15 7.83 18.90 6.48
CA ALA A 15 7.37 19.79 7.54
C ALA A 15 5.84 19.98 7.63
N PHE A 16 5.09 19.56 6.60
CA PHE A 16 3.62 19.64 6.53
C PHE A 16 2.95 18.26 6.68
N SER A 17 3.74 17.21 6.81
CA SER A 17 3.27 15.83 6.97
C SER A 17 3.21 15.45 8.44
N ASP A 18 2.26 14.59 8.79
CA ASP A 18 2.18 13.97 10.11
C ASP A 18 2.08 12.45 10.01
N LEU A 19 2.40 11.75 11.10
CA LEU A 19 2.31 10.30 11.17
C LEU A 19 1.75 9.87 12.53
N GLU A 20 0.54 9.31 12.50
CA GLU A 20 -0.09 8.71 13.67
C GLU A 20 0.08 7.19 13.66
N GLY A 21 0.83 6.68 14.65
CA GLY A 21 1.05 5.25 14.82
C GLY A 21 0.03 4.66 15.79
N LEU A 22 -1.01 4.02 15.27
CA LEU A 22 -2.00 3.33 16.11
C LEU A 22 -1.47 1.96 16.52
N VAL A 23 -1.57 1.64 17.82
CA VAL A 23 -1.26 0.29 18.32
C VAL A 23 -2.55 -0.49 18.56
N GLN A 24 -2.42 -1.77 18.89
CA GLN A 24 -3.58 -2.66 19.08
C GLN A 24 -4.63 -2.12 20.08
N SER A 25 -4.22 -1.38 21.13
CA SER A 25 -5.18 -0.78 22.08
C SER A 25 -6.03 0.34 21.48
N ASP A 26 -5.60 0.91 20.35
CA ASP A 26 -6.22 2.08 19.74
C ASP A 26 -7.12 1.69 18.56
N ALA A 27 -7.35 0.40 18.33
CA ALA A 27 -8.06 -0.09 17.16
C ALA A 27 -9.45 0.55 16.96
N THR A 28 -10.19 0.83 18.04
CA THR A 28 -11.49 1.53 17.98
C THR A 28 -11.40 2.92 17.37
N GLN A 29 -10.23 3.55 17.45
CA GLN A 29 -10.00 4.93 17.04
C GLN A 29 -9.58 5.03 15.56
N VAL A 30 -9.35 3.92 14.85
CA VAL A 30 -8.78 3.96 13.48
C VAL A 30 -9.58 4.83 12.51
N LEU A 31 -10.91 4.80 12.60
CA LEU A 31 -11.79 5.61 11.76
C LEU A 31 -11.90 7.06 12.27
N ASP A 32 -11.77 7.26 13.58
CA ASP A 32 -11.81 8.58 14.22
C ASP A 32 -10.50 9.35 13.96
N THR A 33 -9.36 8.67 13.87
CA THR A 33 -8.07 9.26 13.49
C THR A 33 -8.11 9.80 12.07
N ILE A 34 -8.88 9.19 11.16
CA ILE A 34 -9.11 9.74 9.82
C ILE A 34 -9.86 11.08 9.95
N ASP A 35 -10.92 11.14 10.76
CA ASP A 35 -11.68 12.37 10.99
C ASP A 35 -10.78 13.46 11.57
N GLN A 36 -9.97 13.12 12.57
CA GLN A 36 -9.02 14.04 13.18
C GLN A 36 -8.02 14.59 12.16
N MET A 37 -7.41 13.74 11.32
CA MET A 37 -6.49 14.21 10.28
C MET A 37 -7.18 15.15 9.28
N VAL A 38 -8.44 14.91 8.93
CA VAL A 38 -9.20 15.83 8.08
C VAL A 38 -9.45 17.16 8.80
N GLU A 39 -9.83 17.14 10.07
CA GLU A 39 -10.02 18.35 10.89
C GLU A 39 -8.74 19.17 11.04
N GLU A 40 -7.59 18.52 11.07
CA GLU A 40 -6.25 19.14 11.05
C GLU A 40 -5.84 19.66 9.67
N GLY A 41 -6.68 19.49 8.66
CA GLY A 41 -6.49 20.02 7.31
C GLY A 41 -5.55 19.19 6.43
N LYS A 42 -5.37 17.90 6.73
CA LYS A 42 -4.60 17.01 5.85
C LYS A 42 -5.38 16.78 4.54
N SER A 43 -4.77 17.12 3.41
CA SER A 43 -5.36 16.94 2.07
C SER A 43 -5.02 15.60 1.42
N VAL A 44 -4.02 14.88 1.94
CA VAL A 44 -3.63 13.54 1.50
C VAL A 44 -3.42 12.67 2.72
N ILE A 45 -4.16 11.56 2.83
CA ILE A 45 -4.10 10.62 3.95
C ILE A 45 -3.73 9.23 3.40
N THR A 46 -2.67 8.64 3.95
CA THR A 46 -2.29 7.26 3.63
C THR A 46 -2.57 6.37 4.83
N ILE A 47 -3.42 5.37 4.64
CA ILE A 47 -3.74 4.38 5.66
C ILE A 47 -2.90 3.13 5.39
N TYR A 48 -2.07 2.75 6.37
CA TYR A 48 -1.17 1.62 6.27
C TYR A 48 -1.46 0.62 7.38
N ILE A 49 -1.85 -0.60 7.00
CA ILE A 49 -2.30 -1.64 7.93
C ILE A 49 -1.55 -2.93 7.64
N ILE A 50 -1.00 -3.56 8.69
CA ILE A 50 -0.59 -4.97 8.67
C ILE A 50 -1.36 -5.70 9.76
N ALA A 51 -2.19 -6.66 9.38
CA ALA A 51 -3.02 -7.41 10.32
C ALA A 51 -3.56 -8.70 9.70
N HIS A 52 -4.17 -9.56 10.51
CA HIS A 52 -5.01 -10.64 9.97
C HIS A 52 -6.29 -10.09 9.35
N GLY A 53 -6.81 -10.81 8.37
CA GLY A 53 -7.98 -10.38 7.61
C GLY A 53 -8.71 -11.57 7.03
N ASP A 54 -9.85 -11.25 6.43
CA ASP A 54 -10.75 -12.14 5.71
C ASP A 54 -11.33 -11.33 4.54
N VAL A 55 -12.12 -11.96 3.66
CA VAL A 55 -12.74 -11.29 2.52
C VAL A 55 -13.54 -10.07 2.98
N ASN A 56 -13.14 -8.87 2.56
CA ASN A 56 -13.68 -7.56 2.93
C ASN A 56 -13.59 -7.20 4.42
N TRP A 57 -12.70 -7.84 5.20
CA TRP A 57 -12.50 -7.56 6.62
C TRP A 57 -11.03 -7.55 7.02
N VAL A 58 -10.68 -6.64 7.92
CA VAL A 58 -9.38 -6.63 8.61
C VAL A 58 -9.58 -6.59 10.12
N LYS A 59 -8.75 -7.31 10.86
CA LYS A 59 -8.85 -7.44 12.32
C LYS A 59 -7.80 -6.60 13.04
N LEU A 60 -8.20 -5.44 13.54
CA LEU A 60 -7.34 -4.52 14.28
C LEU A 60 -7.63 -4.65 15.77
N GLY A 61 -6.61 -4.96 16.57
CA GLY A 61 -6.73 -5.05 18.02
C GLY A 61 -7.82 -5.98 18.57
N GLY A 62 -8.23 -6.97 17.78
CA GLY A 62 -9.32 -7.90 18.13
C GLY A 62 -10.69 -7.53 17.55
N GLN A 63 -10.82 -6.33 16.96
CA GLN A 63 -12.04 -5.83 16.34
C GLN A 63 -11.97 -5.93 14.82
N TRP A 64 -13.11 -6.19 14.20
CA TRP A 64 -13.23 -6.33 12.76
C TRP A 64 -13.70 -5.02 12.12
N PHE A 65 -13.00 -4.60 11.07
CA PHE A 65 -13.32 -3.43 10.26
C PHE A 65 -13.50 -3.87 8.82
N SER A 66 -14.60 -3.49 8.17
CA SER A 66 -14.87 -3.89 6.79
C SER A 66 -14.34 -2.89 5.77
N ALA A 67 -14.13 -3.37 4.54
CA ALA A 67 -13.85 -2.52 3.39
C ALA A 67 -14.91 -1.43 3.21
N THR A 68 -16.20 -1.76 3.38
CA THR A 68 -17.30 -0.79 3.34
C THR A 68 -17.22 0.28 4.43
N GLN A 69 -16.72 -0.04 5.64
CA GLN A 69 -16.54 0.97 6.68
C GLN A 69 -15.47 2.00 6.29
N PHE A 70 -14.33 1.55 5.76
CA PHE A 70 -13.31 2.46 5.22
C PHE A 70 -13.83 3.26 4.02
N LYS A 71 -14.51 2.60 3.08
CA LYS A 71 -15.16 3.25 1.93
C LYS A 71 -16.08 4.38 2.37
N ASN A 72 -17.02 4.10 3.28
CA ASN A 72 -17.98 5.09 3.76
C ASN A 72 -17.27 6.25 4.48
N LYS A 73 -16.19 5.97 5.21
CA LYS A 73 -15.38 6.97 5.89
C LYS A 73 -14.66 7.89 4.90
N MET A 74 -14.00 7.33 3.88
CA MET A 74 -13.31 8.10 2.84
C MET A 74 -14.29 8.91 1.98
N ALA A 75 -15.46 8.34 1.66
CA ALA A 75 -16.50 8.99 0.87
C ALA A 75 -17.12 10.21 1.57
N ALA A 76 -17.00 10.31 2.91
CA ALA A 76 -17.45 11.47 3.66
C ALA A 76 -16.55 12.71 3.44
N TYR A 77 -15.36 12.53 2.85
CA TYR A 77 -14.35 13.57 2.67
C TYR A 77 -13.86 13.64 1.21
N PRO A 78 -14.74 14.01 0.26
CA PRO A 78 -14.42 13.98 -1.17
C PRO A 78 -13.26 14.90 -1.58
N ASP A 79 -12.96 15.93 -0.79
CA ASP A 79 -11.84 16.86 -1.05
C ASP A 79 -10.48 16.36 -0.53
N VAL A 80 -10.45 15.19 0.13
CA VAL A 80 -9.24 14.58 0.69
C VAL A 80 -8.87 13.37 -0.15
N ILE A 81 -7.61 13.31 -0.58
CA ILE A 81 -7.09 12.18 -1.36
C ILE A 81 -6.63 11.08 -0.42
N PHE A 82 -7.08 9.85 -0.66
CA PHE A 82 -6.74 8.68 0.14
C PHE A 82 -5.83 7.71 -0.60
N ASN A 83 -4.87 7.15 0.12
CA ASN A 83 -4.14 5.95 -0.25
C ASN A 83 -4.38 4.86 0.81
N PHE A 84 -4.38 3.59 0.40
CA PHE A 84 -4.62 2.46 1.29
C PHE A 84 -3.62 1.33 1.02
N ILE A 85 -2.86 0.94 2.03
CA ILE A 85 -1.89 -0.16 1.94
C ILE A 85 -2.30 -1.22 2.96
N LEU A 86 -2.61 -2.43 2.48
CA LEU A 86 -3.16 -3.50 3.31
C LEU A 86 -2.34 -4.79 3.20
N GLY A 87 -1.50 -5.01 4.21
CA GLY A 87 -0.83 -6.28 4.48
C GLY A 87 -1.75 -7.24 5.24
N SER A 88 -2.63 -7.96 4.53
CA SER A 88 -3.58 -8.90 5.15
C SER A 88 -4.02 -10.03 4.21
N CYS A 89 -4.49 -11.15 4.76
CA CYS A 89 -5.13 -12.20 3.96
C CYS A 89 -6.38 -11.66 3.27
N HIS A 90 -6.64 -12.10 2.05
CA HIS A 90 -7.76 -11.66 1.22
C HIS A 90 -7.77 -10.14 0.96
N SER A 91 -6.65 -9.46 1.15
CA SER A 91 -6.58 -7.99 1.12
C SER A 91 -7.01 -7.39 -0.21
N GLY A 92 -6.78 -8.08 -1.33
CA GLY A 92 -7.25 -7.67 -2.66
C GLY A 92 -8.76 -7.46 -2.75
N SER A 93 -9.56 -8.05 -1.86
CA SER A 93 -11.01 -7.82 -1.81
C SER A 93 -11.40 -6.37 -1.50
N PHE A 94 -10.53 -5.61 -0.83
CA PHE A 94 -10.79 -4.19 -0.52
C PHE A 94 -10.74 -3.31 -1.77
N ILE A 95 -10.05 -3.72 -2.84
CA ILE A 95 -9.89 -2.91 -4.05
C ILE A 95 -11.24 -2.64 -4.71
N ASP A 96 -12.12 -3.64 -4.80
CA ASP A 96 -13.44 -3.52 -5.44
C ASP A 96 -14.32 -2.47 -4.75
N ASP A 97 -14.18 -2.31 -3.44
CA ASP A 97 -14.92 -1.32 -2.65
C ASP A 97 -14.32 0.08 -2.75
N LEU A 98 -12.99 0.18 -2.60
CA LEU A 98 -12.28 1.46 -2.47
C LEU A 98 -12.03 2.14 -3.82
N SER A 99 -11.79 1.38 -4.88
CA SER A 99 -11.52 1.91 -6.23
C SER A 99 -12.71 2.63 -6.85
N THR A 100 -13.92 2.48 -6.29
CA THR A 100 -15.11 3.19 -6.79
C THR A 100 -15.17 4.65 -6.35
N LEU A 101 -14.23 5.11 -5.51
CA LEU A 101 -14.22 6.47 -4.98
C LEU A 101 -13.24 7.33 -5.77
N ASP A 102 -13.71 8.45 -6.32
CA ASP A 102 -12.90 9.39 -7.10
C ASP A 102 -11.73 9.99 -6.29
N ASN A 103 -11.86 10.02 -4.96
CA ASN A 103 -10.86 10.54 -4.04
C ASN A 103 -9.92 9.45 -3.48
N VAL A 104 -9.98 8.21 -3.97
CA VAL A 104 -9.00 7.15 -3.67
C VAL A 104 -8.02 7.05 -4.83
N CYS A 105 -6.73 7.26 -4.55
CA CYS A 105 -5.71 7.35 -5.59
C CYS A 105 -4.83 6.09 -5.71
N ALA A 106 -4.47 5.47 -4.59
CA ALA A 106 -3.67 4.25 -4.57
C ALA A 106 -4.22 3.23 -3.56
N VAL A 107 -4.38 1.98 -3.97
CA VAL A 107 -4.68 0.84 -3.09
C VAL A 107 -3.69 -0.27 -3.40
N GLU A 108 -2.91 -0.69 -2.41
CA GLU A 108 -1.88 -1.74 -2.52
C GLU A 108 -2.19 -2.86 -1.53
N THR A 109 -2.21 -4.12 -2.00
CA THR A 109 -2.62 -5.26 -1.17
C THR A 109 -1.66 -6.44 -1.28
N ALA A 110 -1.45 -7.15 -0.17
CA ALA A 110 -0.48 -8.25 -0.09
C ALA A 110 -0.81 -9.48 -0.93
N CYS A 111 -2.07 -9.69 -1.27
CA CYS A 111 -2.50 -10.86 -2.03
C CYS A 111 -3.82 -10.57 -2.75
N ALA A 112 -4.25 -11.50 -3.62
CA ALA A 112 -5.54 -11.42 -4.28
C ALA A 112 -6.68 -11.63 -3.27
N SER A 113 -7.92 -11.41 -3.73
CA SER A 113 -9.12 -11.49 -2.89
C SER A 113 -9.40 -12.90 -2.34
N ASP A 114 -8.94 -13.95 -3.02
CA ASP A 114 -9.13 -15.37 -2.66
C ASP A 114 -7.87 -16.05 -2.13
N GLU A 115 -6.81 -15.29 -1.83
CA GLU A 115 -5.51 -15.79 -1.37
C GLU A 115 -5.19 -15.37 0.08
N GLY A 116 -4.23 -16.08 0.69
CA GLY A 116 -3.65 -15.69 1.98
C GLY A 116 -2.44 -14.78 1.81
N ALA A 117 -2.19 -13.92 2.79
CA ALA A 117 -0.94 -13.19 2.91
C ALA A 117 0.03 -13.94 3.84
N TRP A 118 1.32 -13.82 3.56
CA TRP A 118 2.33 -14.62 4.23
C TRP A 118 3.20 -13.78 5.19
N PRO A 119 3.60 -14.35 6.34
CA PRO A 119 4.76 -13.83 7.05
C PRO A 119 6.01 -14.06 6.17
N ASP A 120 7.11 -13.42 6.53
CA ASP A 120 8.43 -13.61 5.95
C ASP A 120 8.77 -15.11 5.85
N LYS A 121 9.20 -15.50 4.64
CA LYS A 121 9.51 -16.87 4.25
C LYS A 121 10.96 -17.09 3.88
N ASP A 122 11.86 -16.15 4.16
CA ASP A 122 13.29 -16.22 3.82
C ASP A 122 13.96 -17.51 4.34
N ALA A 123 13.51 -17.99 5.51
CA ALA A 123 13.95 -19.24 6.11
C ALA A 123 13.66 -20.51 5.27
N HIS A 124 12.83 -20.42 4.23
CA HIS A 124 12.61 -21.50 3.25
C HIS A 124 13.77 -21.62 2.24
N GLY A 125 14.78 -20.74 2.34
CA GLY A 125 16.15 -20.99 1.91
C GLY A 125 16.28 -21.22 0.40
N SER A 126 15.81 -20.27 -0.39
CA SER A 126 15.90 -20.32 -1.85
C SER A 126 16.98 -19.39 -2.38
N SER A 127 17.60 -19.76 -3.50
CA SER A 127 18.49 -18.87 -4.26
C SER A 127 17.75 -17.75 -5.01
N ASN A 128 16.41 -17.80 -5.02
CA ASN A 128 15.54 -16.86 -5.74
C ASN A 128 14.94 -15.80 -4.81
N ASP A 129 15.23 -15.87 -3.52
CA ASP A 129 14.92 -14.81 -2.59
C ASP A 129 15.93 -13.67 -2.80
N VAL A 130 15.43 -12.56 -3.34
CA VAL A 130 16.25 -11.40 -3.69
C VAL A 130 16.44 -10.47 -2.48
N ASN A 131 15.66 -10.65 -1.42
CA ASN A 131 15.74 -9.84 -0.21
C ASN A 131 15.80 -10.68 1.08
N PRO A 132 16.76 -11.61 1.23
CA PRO A 132 16.79 -12.60 2.32
C PRO A 132 17.11 -12.03 3.71
N SER A 133 17.07 -10.70 3.85
CA SER A 133 17.32 -9.97 5.08
C SER A 133 16.10 -9.21 5.59
N ASP A 134 14.99 -9.22 4.83
CA ASP A 134 13.78 -8.62 5.31
C ASP A 134 13.14 -9.45 6.42
N VAL A 135 12.22 -8.83 7.14
CA VAL A 135 11.61 -9.44 8.32
C VAL A 135 10.16 -9.00 8.48
N GLY A 136 9.29 -9.98 8.67
CA GLY A 136 7.91 -9.79 9.14
C GLY A 136 6.83 -10.25 8.16
N SER A 137 6.21 -9.35 7.40
CA SER A 137 5.21 -9.65 6.36
C SER A 137 5.87 -9.51 5.00
N GLU A 138 5.99 -10.63 4.28
CA GLU A 138 6.73 -10.79 3.03
C GLU A 138 6.52 -9.65 2.02
N TRP A 139 5.29 -9.53 1.50
CA TRP A 139 4.97 -8.49 0.53
C TRP A 139 5.15 -7.09 1.10
N THR A 140 4.77 -6.88 2.37
CA THR A 140 4.81 -5.54 2.94
C THR A 140 6.24 -5.05 3.11
N SER A 141 7.22 -5.92 3.44
CA SER A 141 8.62 -5.54 3.42
C SER A 141 9.08 -5.19 2.01
N SER A 142 8.68 -6.00 1.03
CA SER A 142 9.01 -5.81 -0.38
C SER A 142 8.53 -4.46 -0.93
N LEU A 143 7.31 -4.05 -0.58
CA LEU A 143 6.77 -2.73 -0.90
C LEU A 143 7.62 -1.60 -0.30
N ILE A 144 7.93 -1.71 0.98
CA ILE A 144 8.73 -0.68 1.67
C ILE A 144 10.15 -0.62 1.10
N GLU A 145 10.76 -1.75 0.76
CA GLU A 145 12.08 -1.79 0.13
C GLU A 145 12.08 -1.11 -1.24
N ALA A 146 11.08 -1.42 -2.09
CA ALA A 146 10.92 -0.78 -3.39
C ALA A 146 10.72 0.74 -3.26
N MET A 147 9.84 1.18 -2.35
CA MET A 147 9.64 2.61 -2.08
C MET A 147 10.92 3.27 -1.55
N LEU A 148 11.68 2.59 -0.69
CA LEU A 148 12.95 3.07 -0.16
C LEU A 148 13.97 3.26 -1.29
N GLU A 149 14.13 2.27 -2.16
CA GLU A 149 15.05 2.34 -3.30
C GLU A 149 14.71 3.51 -4.24
N ILE A 150 13.42 3.76 -4.49
CA ILE A 150 12.97 4.93 -5.24
C ILE A 150 13.38 6.21 -4.53
N THR A 151 13.07 6.33 -3.23
CA THR A 151 13.30 7.58 -2.47
C THR A 151 14.77 7.93 -2.25
N GLN A 152 15.65 6.93 -2.22
CA GLN A 152 17.09 7.14 -2.05
C GLN A 152 17.80 7.54 -3.35
N ASP A 153 17.17 7.34 -4.51
CA ASP A 153 17.71 7.74 -5.81
C ASP A 153 17.03 9.01 -6.34
N SER A 154 17.81 10.09 -6.43
CA SER A 154 17.30 11.40 -6.89
C SER A 154 16.70 11.40 -8.30
N ALA A 155 17.19 10.54 -9.21
CA ALA A 155 16.67 10.44 -10.57
C ALA A 155 15.33 9.67 -10.58
N LYS A 156 15.22 8.61 -9.79
CA LYS A 156 13.95 7.89 -9.61
C LYS A 156 12.90 8.81 -8.97
N MET A 157 13.25 9.53 -7.91
CA MET A 157 12.33 10.51 -7.30
C MET A 157 11.92 11.65 -8.25
N SER A 158 12.85 12.14 -9.08
CA SER A 158 12.50 13.16 -10.09
C SER A 158 11.47 12.62 -11.10
N SER A 159 11.57 11.32 -11.43
CA SER A 159 10.59 10.65 -12.29
C SER A 159 9.23 10.54 -11.60
N ILE A 160 9.18 10.11 -10.33
CA ILE A 160 7.95 10.09 -9.53
C ILE A 160 7.28 11.46 -9.48
N GLN A 161 8.03 12.52 -9.20
CA GLN A 161 7.49 13.89 -9.14
C GLN A 161 6.93 14.34 -10.51
N THR A 162 7.64 14.00 -11.59
CA THR A 162 7.22 14.33 -12.96
C THR A 162 5.93 13.60 -13.32
N TRP A 163 5.84 12.29 -13.02
CA TRP A 163 4.65 11.49 -13.30
C TRP A 163 3.47 11.90 -12.44
N ALA A 164 3.69 12.18 -11.16
CA ALA A 164 2.68 12.70 -10.26
C ALA A 164 2.09 14.01 -10.79
N SER A 165 2.95 14.96 -11.18
CA SER A 165 2.50 16.22 -11.79
C SER A 165 1.77 16.03 -13.12
N THR A 166 2.21 15.07 -13.94
CA THR A 166 1.60 14.80 -15.26
C THR A 166 0.21 14.20 -15.13
N ASN A 167 0.00 13.36 -14.12
CA ASN A 167 -1.27 12.68 -13.87
C ASN A 167 -2.16 13.39 -12.84
N GLU A 168 -1.74 14.56 -12.35
CA GLU A 168 -2.48 15.36 -11.36
C GLU A 168 -2.78 14.59 -10.05
N VAL A 169 -1.86 13.73 -9.63
CA VAL A 169 -1.96 12.97 -8.37
C VAL A 169 -0.88 13.38 -7.37
N PRO A 170 -1.07 13.15 -6.05
CA PRO A 170 -0.02 13.40 -5.07
C PRO A 170 1.23 12.58 -5.35
N VAL A 171 2.41 13.17 -5.10
CA VAL A 171 3.71 12.50 -5.22
C VAL A 171 3.75 11.20 -4.41
N THR A 172 3.16 11.20 -3.21
CA THR A 172 3.06 10.01 -2.35
C THR A 172 2.20 8.91 -2.97
N SER A 173 1.09 9.25 -3.62
CA SER A 173 0.23 8.27 -4.29
C SER A 173 0.93 7.62 -5.48
N MET A 174 1.63 8.43 -6.28
CA MET A 174 2.50 7.92 -7.35
C MET A 174 3.59 7.01 -6.77
N LEU A 175 4.30 7.44 -5.72
CA LEU A 175 5.34 6.63 -5.08
C LEU A 175 4.81 5.28 -4.58
N ILE A 176 3.64 5.24 -3.95
CA ILE A 176 3.02 4.01 -3.44
C ILE A 176 2.75 3.04 -4.59
N CYS A 177 2.06 3.50 -5.64
CA CYS A 177 1.78 2.68 -6.82
C CYS A 177 3.05 2.14 -7.50
N GLN A 178 4.03 3.03 -7.75
CA GLN A 178 5.28 2.64 -8.38
C GLN A 178 6.11 1.71 -7.48
N GLY A 179 5.98 1.86 -6.16
CA GLY A 179 6.51 0.92 -5.17
C GLY A 179 5.83 -0.44 -5.22
N GLY A 180 4.50 -0.49 -5.38
CA GLY A 180 3.72 -1.72 -5.55
C GLY A 180 4.18 -2.54 -6.76
N TYR A 181 4.31 -1.89 -7.92
CA TYR A 181 4.91 -2.51 -9.10
C TYR A 181 6.37 -2.92 -8.87
N GLY A 182 7.15 -2.05 -8.23
CA GLY A 182 8.56 -2.32 -7.92
C GLY A 182 8.77 -3.53 -7.03
N ALA A 183 7.89 -3.75 -6.04
CA ALA A 183 7.96 -4.86 -5.09
C ALA A 183 7.94 -6.23 -5.77
N VAL A 184 7.23 -6.34 -6.89
CA VAL A 184 7.13 -7.57 -7.68
C VAL A 184 8.00 -7.56 -8.94
N GLY A 185 8.93 -6.61 -9.06
CA GLY A 185 9.83 -6.49 -10.20
C GLY A 185 9.16 -6.01 -11.50
N ALA A 186 7.98 -5.41 -11.40
CA ALA A 186 7.18 -4.94 -12.53
C ALA A 186 7.38 -3.45 -12.85
N GLN A 187 8.46 -2.82 -12.37
CA GLN A 187 8.76 -1.41 -12.66
C GLN A 187 10.13 -1.18 -13.34
N PRO A 188 10.27 -1.59 -14.62
CA PRO A 188 11.53 -1.47 -15.36
C PRO A 188 11.96 -0.03 -15.63
N THR A 189 11.04 0.92 -15.69
CA THR A 189 11.37 2.34 -15.96
C THR A 189 12.18 2.96 -14.83
N LEU A 190 12.01 2.45 -13.59
CA LEU A 190 12.82 2.84 -12.42
C LEU A 190 13.94 1.84 -12.12
N GLY A 191 14.17 0.85 -12.99
CA GLY A 191 15.16 -0.21 -12.78
C GLY A 191 14.79 -1.23 -11.69
N LEU A 192 13.54 -1.24 -11.23
CA LEU A 192 13.03 -2.19 -10.23
C LEU A 192 12.50 -3.43 -10.95
N THR A 193 13.42 -4.26 -11.44
CA THR A 193 13.12 -5.47 -12.22
C THR A 193 13.23 -6.76 -11.41
N ASN A 194 13.74 -6.67 -10.19
CA ASN A 194 13.82 -7.81 -9.29
C ASN A 194 12.51 -7.92 -8.50
N ASN A 195 11.98 -9.12 -8.41
CA ASN A 195 10.84 -9.40 -7.54
C ASN A 195 11.34 -9.62 -6.12
N TYR A 196 11.02 -8.69 -5.22
CA TYR A 196 11.41 -8.73 -3.82
C TYR A 196 10.47 -9.62 -2.99
N ASP A 197 9.24 -9.85 -3.45
CA ASP A 197 8.26 -10.71 -2.77
C ASP A 197 8.50 -12.18 -3.12
N PHE A 198 9.16 -12.90 -2.22
CA PHE A 198 9.49 -14.30 -2.43
C PHE A 198 8.24 -15.18 -2.57
N THR A 199 7.16 -14.85 -1.87
CA THR A 199 5.91 -15.60 -1.97
C THR A 199 5.20 -15.40 -3.30
N ASN A 200 5.37 -14.23 -3.93
CA ASN A 200 4.97 -14.01 -5.31
C ASN A 200 5.85 -14.78 -6.30
N VAL A 201 7.17 -14.80 -6.11
CA VAL A 201 8.10 -15.61 -6.94
C VAL A 201 7.72 -17.09 -6.93
N LEU A 202 7.25 -17.61 -5.79
CA LEU A 202 6.80 -19.00 -5.67
C LEU A 202 5.36 -19.24 -6.14
N GLY A 203 4.62 -18.19 -6.50
CA GLY A 203 3.21 -18.26 -6.88
C GLY A 203 2.27 -18.64 -5.74
N TRP A 204 2.62 -18.28 -4.50
CA TRP A 204 1.81 -18.53 -3.30
C TRP A 204 0.85 -17.39 -2.97
N SER A 205 1.14 -16.20 -3.49
CA SER A 205 0.30 -15.01 -3.40
C SER A 205 0.57 -14.07 -4.56
N THR A 206 -0.44 -13.29 -4.90
CA THR A 206 -0.46 -12.35 -6.02
C THR A 206 -0.86 -10.99 -5.46
N PRO A 207 0.11 -10.12 -5.14
CA PRO A 207 -0.21 -8.75 -4.73
C PRO A 207 -1.07 -8.04 -5.78
N SER A 208 -2.06 -7.29 -5.31
CA SER A 208 -2.97 -6.53 -6.19
C SER A 208 -2.82 -5.04 -5.94
N HIS A 209 -3.06 -4.26 -6.98
CA HIS A 209 -2.93 -2.81 -6.95
C HIS A 209 -4.12 -2.15 -7.64
N TYR A 210 -4.42 -0.93 -7.22
CA TYR A 210 -5.27 0.02 -7.94
C TYR A 210 -4.61 1.39 -7.88
N CYS A 211 -4.46 2.02 -9.05
CA CYS A 211 -3.88 3.33 -9.21
C CYS A 211 -4.83 4.16 -10.08
N SER A 212 -5.40 5.24 -9.54
CA SER A 212 -6.49 5.98 -10.19
C SER A 212 -6.12 6.62 -11.54
N TYR A 213 -4.83 6.80 -11.80
CA TYR A 213 -4.29 7.35 -13.04
C TYR A 213 -3.97 6.28 -14.10
N GLU A 214 -4.03 5.01 -13.73
CA GLU A 214 -3.85 3.91 -14.67
C GLU A 214 -5.21 3.57 -15.25
N PHE A 215 -5.37 3.80 -16.55
CA PHE A 215 -6.63 3.54 -17.22
C PHE A 215 -7.03 2.07 -17.03
N PRO A 216 -8.32 1.77 -16.77
CA PRO A 216 -8.79 0.39 -16.83
C PRO A 216 -8.43 -0.16 -18.21
N ILE A 217 -7.71 -1.28 -18.24
CA ILE A 217 -7.42 -2.00 -19.47
C ILE A 217 -8.76 -2.50 -20.00
N PHE A 218 -9.38 -1.75 -20.92
CA PHE A 218 -10.48 -2.25 -21.71
C PHE A 218 -9.91 -3.28 -22.68
N ILE A 219 -10.02 -4.56 -22.32
CA ILE A 219 -9.82 -5.65 -23.28
C ILE A 219 -10.96 -5.53 -24.29
N ILE A 220 -10.67 -5.00 -25.48
CA ILE A 220 -11.56 -5.16 -26.63
C ILE A 220 -11.44 -6.63 -27.04
N ILE A 221 -12.43 -7.44 -26.67
CA ILE A 221 -12.60 -8.77 -27.25
C ILE A 221 -13.24 -8.55 -28.62
N GLU A 222 -12.47 -8.74 -29.69
CA GLU A 222 -13.00 -8.90 -31.06
C GLU A 222 -13.56 -10.31 -31.27
#